data_AF-A0A924LFK3-F1
#
_entry.id   AF-A0A924LFK3-F1
#
_cell.length_a   1.000
_cell.length_b   1.000
_cell.length_c   1.000
_cell.angle_alpha   90.00
_cell.angle_beta   90.00
_cell.angle_gamma   90.00
#
_symmetry.space_group_name_H-M   'P 1'
#
loop_
_entity.id
_entity.type
_entity.pdbx_description
1 polymer ?
#
loop_
_entity_poly.entity_id
_entity_poly.type
_entity_poly.pdbx_seq_one_letter_code
_entity_poly.pdbx_strand_id
1 'polypeptide(L)' 'VGAPEIWITHGSEAALIHEIGKRGRRARALRLIGYGAEDGQ' A
#
# COMPACT_ATOMS: atom_id res chain seq x y z
N VAL A 1 -14.94 -1.02 14.40
CA VAL A 1 -13.80 -1.97 14.36
C VAL A 1 -12.72 -1.41 13.43
N GLY A 2 -11.44 -1.47 13.80
CA GLY A 2 -10.32 -1.02 12.96
C GLY A 2 -9.77 -2.17 12.11
N ALA A 3 -9.17 -1.85 10.95
CA ALA A 3 -8.59 -2.88 10.08
C ALA A 3 -7.36 -3.55 10.73
N PRO A 4 -7.27 -4.90 10.75
CA PRO A 4 -6.16 -5.62 11.35
C PRO A 4 -4.82 -5.47 10.59
N GLU A 5 -4.88 -5.07 9.31
CA GLU A 5 -3.76 -4.78 8.42
C GLU A 5 -4.22 -3.80 7.33
N ILE A 6 -3.36 -2.86 6.96
CA ILE A 6 -3.59 -1.89 5.89
C ILE A 6 -2.80 -2.30 4.65
N TRP A 7 -3.46 -2.40 3.50
CA TRP A 7 -2.84 -2.77 2.23
C TRP A 7 -2.67 -1.55 1.34
N ILE A 8 -1.49 -1.39 0.75
CA ILE A 8 -1.14 -0.25 -0.11
C ILE A 8 -1.07 -0.75 -1.55
N THR A 9 -1.93 -0.25 -2.42
CA THR A 9 -2.00 -0.66 -3.83
C THR A 9 -1.04 0.11 -4.73
N HIS A 10 -0.82 1.39 -4.43
CA HIS A 10 -0.01 2.31 -5.21
C HIS A 10 0.54 3.47 -4.35
N GLY A 11 1.52 4.20 -4.87
CA GLY A 11 2.13 5.36 -4.22
C GLY A 11 3.48 5.05 -3.57
N SER A 12 3.94 5.92 -2.66
CA SER A 12 5.22 5.72 -1.96
C SER A 12 5.05 4.72 -0.81
N GLU A 13 5.02 3.43 -1.17
CA GLU A 13 4.73 2.32 -0.26
C GLU A 13 5.61 2.35 1.00
N ALA A 14 6.91 2.59 0.85
CA ALA A 14 7.84 2.65 1.98
C ALA A 14 7.52 3.77 2.98
N ALA A 15 7.20 4.98 2.49
CA ALA A 15 6.83 6.11 3.34
C ALA A 15 5.51 5.87 4.06
N LEU A 16 4.53 5.28 3.37
CA LEU A 16 3.23 4.94 3.94
C LEU A 16 3.35 3.85 5.00
N ILE A 17 4.12 2.78 4.75
CA ILE A 17 4.39 1.72 5.74
C ILE A 17 5.04 2.31 7.00
N HIS A 18 6.04 3.18 6.83
CA HIS A 18 6.73 3.82 7.95
C HIS A 18 5.78 4.66 8.83
N GLU A 19 4.97 5.52 8.21
CA GLU A 19 4.00 6.35 8.94
C GLU A 19 2.90 5.52 9.60
N ILE A 20 2.43 4.45 8.97
CA ILE A 20 1.45 3.55 9.56
C ILE A 20 2.06 2.80 10.76
N GLY A 21 3.33 2.40 10.67
CA GLY A 21 4.09 1.81 11.76
C GLY A 21 4.24 2.75 12.97
N LYS A 22 4.53 4.04 12.74
CA LYS A 22 4.55 5.06 13.81
C LYS A 22 3.21 5.20 14.54
N ARG A 23 2.10 4.89 13.86
CA ARG A 23 0.73 4.92 14.42
C ARG A 23 0.33 3.60 15.08
N GLY A 24 1.26 2.66 15.26
CA GLY A 24 1.02 1.38 15.92
C GLY A 24 0.15 0.41 15.10
N ARG A 25 0.12 0.56 13.78
CA ARG A 25 -0.68 -0.27 12.87
C ARG A 25 0.23 -1.03 11.92
N ARG A 26 -0.26 -2.16 11.41
CA ARG A 26 0.45 -2.97 10.40
C ARG A 26 0.08 -2.50 9.00
N ALA A 27 1.08 -2.36 8.14
CA ALA A 27 0.91 -2.06 6.73
C ALA A 27 1.75 -2.98 5.85
N ARG A 28 1.23 -3.30 4.67
CA ARG A 28 1.90 -4.09 3.66
C ARG A 28 1.62 -3.55 2.26
N ALA A 29 2.67 -3.52 1.44
CA ALA A 29 2.58 -3.31 0.00
C ALA A 29 1.79 -4.45 -0.66
N LEU A 30 0.68 -4.12 -1.32
CA LEU A 30 -0.03 -5.01 -2.23
C LEU A 30 0.54 -4.81 -3.63
N ARG A 31 1.47 -5.67 -4.02
CA ARG A 31 1.97 -5.67 -5.39
C ARG A 31 0.92 -6.35 -6.30
N LEU A 32 0.02 -5.56 -6.87
CA LEU A 32 -0.88 -6.03 -7.92
C LEU A 32 -0.07 -6.21 -9.20
N ILE A 33 0.23 -7.46 -9.56
CA ILE A 33 0.79 -7.77 -10.87
C ILE A 33 -0.34 -7.57 -11.89
N GLY A 34 -0.20 -6.54 -12.75
CA GLY A 34 -1.14 -6.25 -13.83
C GLY A 34 -1.72 -4.82 -13.85
N TYR A 35 -1.48 -3.99 -12.83
CA TYR A 35 -1.93 -2.58 -12.84
C TYR A 35 -0.79 -1.67 -13.31
N GLY A 36 -0.54 -1.64 -14.62
CA GLY A 36 0.54 -0.82 -15.19
C GLY A 36 0.85 -1.03 -16.68
N ALA A 37 -0.05 -1.61 -17.46
CA ALA A 37 0.08 -1.71 -18.91
C ALA A 37 -1.24 -1.35 -19.59
N GLU A 38 -1.74 -0.16 -19.28
CA GLU A 38 -2.69 0.54 -20.16
C GLU A 38 -1.99 1.83 -20.60
N ASP A 39 -0.90 1.66 -21.36
CA ASP A 39 -0.41 2.68 -22.29
C ASP A 39 -1.43 2.73 -23.44
N GLY A 40 -2.60 3.30 -23.11
CA GLY A 40 -3.69 3.53 -24.03
C GLY A 40 -3.42 4.81 -24.81
N GLN A 41 -2.67 4.66 -25.90
CA GLN A 41 -2.52 5.57 -27.06
C GLN A 41 -1.77 6.91 -26.89
#